data_AF-A0A291FEE7-F1
#
_entry.id   AF-A0A291FEE7-F1
#
_cell.length_a   1.000
_cell.length_b   1.000
_cell.length_c   1.000
_cell.angle_alpha   90.00
_cell.angle_beta   90.00
_cell.angle_gamma   90.00
#
_symmetry.space_group_name_H-M   'P 1'
#
loop_
_entity.id
_entity.type
_entity.pdbx_description
1 polymer ?
#
loop_
_entity_poly.entity_id
_entity_poly.type
_entity_poly.pdbx_seq_one_letter_code
_entity_poly.pdbx_strand_id
1 'polypeptide(L)'
;MDSPAFAVNGMFSAVKVGNSSFTENKVTAVSKTAPTASVRMVVDPFQRKFQSIGKIGIDYSRPKKLATYKRVGYSVGLDFPNAVSMAGHYSLTDCTRAGGAAKILMKYDEYCAKGMLQVYKRSAVSTGVYTTKCTEATQPGVAYDVRVFNRTAAFRQAQKPVNVRLGEQYAARKACVTLAHNCSREEAQFKNMPMSCATFLAGKMEAMGTCYRTVRPSSKAEDYMAGSVRMQVYQKGNASGVYPVGGCEDGHAKGDADLRRVIALASEYRAAQQGAAAVTGAQYASSKMAIQLYGHSCNHEEGQFCDYPAVAAAMCRY
;
A
#
# COMPACT_ATOMS: atom_id res chain seq x y z
N MET A 1 -31.62 16.90 32.91
CA MET A 1 -31.00 17.31 34.19
C MET A 1 -29.56 17.57 33.86
N ASP A 2 -29.19 18.84 33.87
CA ASP A 2 -28.04 19.33 33.10
C ASP A 2 -27.28 20.38 33.93
N SER A 3 -26.00 20.57 33.58
CA SER A 3 -25.09 21.59 34.12
C SER A 3 -24.63 21.43 35.59
N PRO A 4 -23.51 22.08 36.00
CA PRO A 4 -22.45 22.70 35.20
C PRO A 4 -21.00 22.29 35.56
N ALA A 5 -20.10 22.84 34.74
CA ALA A 5 -18.66 23.01 34.90
C ALA A 5 -18.09 23.28 36.32
N PHE A 6 -16.77 23.12 36.49
CA PHE A 6 -15.84 24.27 36.48
C PHE A 6 -14.38 23.84 36.28
N ALA A 7 -13.54 24.76 35.80
CA ALA A 7 -12.08 24.61 35.73
C ALA A 7 -11.41 25.58 36.72
N VAL A 8 -10.28 25.19 37.31
CA VAL A 8 -9.49 26.05 38.20
C VAL A 8 -8.02 26.02 37.78
N ASN A 9 -7.50 27.19 37.42
CA ASN A 9 -6.06 27.46 37.34
C ASN A 9 -5.63 28.17 38.63
N GLY A 10 -4.46 27.79 39.16
CA GLY A 10 -3.77 28.47 40.26
C GLY A 10 -2.49 27.69 40.59
N MET A 11 -1.28 28.15 40.30
CA MET A 11 -0.61 29.37 40.80
C MET A 11 -0.54 29.47 42.33
N PHE A 12 0.40 28.71 42.90
CA PHE A 12 1.13 29.11 44.10
C PHE A 12 2.63 28.82 43.92
N SER A 13 3.48 29.64 44.55
CA SER A 13 4.92 29.69 44.26
C SER A 13 5.78 29.63 45.52
N ALA A 14 6.81 28.79 45.46
CA ALA A 14 8.09 28.91 46.18
C ALA A 14 8.10 29.12 47.71
N VAL A 15 8.61 28.11 48.42
CA VAL A 15 9.45 28.33 49.62
C VAL A 15 10.74 27.52 49.44
N LYS A 16 11.91 28.15 49.65
CA LYS A 16 13.17 27.44 49.85
C LYS A 16 13.28 27.03 51.31
N VAL A 17 13.58 25.76 51.59
CA VAL A 17 14.07 25.34 52.91
C VAL A 17 15.58 25.10 52.79
N GLY A 18 16.35 25.69 53.70
CA GLY A 18 17.81 25.64 53.69
C GLY A 18 18.39 24.37 54.32
N ASN A 19 19.67 24.15 54.10
CA ASN A 19 20.41 23.00 54.62
C ASN A 19 20.39 22.95 56.16
N SER A 20 20.29 21.75 56.74
CA SER A 20 20.84 21.43 58.05
C SER A 20 21.88 20.31 57.88
N SER A 21 22.90 20.28 58.75
CA SER A 21 24.16 19.58 58.49
C SER A 21 24.50 18.56 59.56
N PHE A 22 24.78 17.32 59.17
CA PHE A 22 25.58 16.38 59.96
C PHE A 22 26.49 15.52 59.07
N THR A 23 27.76 15.42 59.50
CA THR A 23 28.82 14.52 59.00
C THR A 23 29.08 14.47 57.49
N GLU A 24 30.16 15.14 57.04
CA GLU A 24 30.82 14.79 55.77
C GLU A 24 31.28 13.32 55.81
N ASN A 25 30.99 12.55 54.76
CA ASN A 25 31.71 11.31 54.48
C ASN A 25 32.30 11.42 53.07
N LYS A 26 33.62 11.58 52.97
CA LYS A 26 34.33 11.93 51.72
C LYS A 26 34.52 10.74 50.79
N VAL A 27 33.41 10.24 50.26
CA VAL A 27 33.40 9.30 49.13
C VAL A 27 33.01 10.07 47.87
N THR A 28 34.00 10.59 47.15
CA THR A 28 33.83 11.13 45.80
C THR A 28 33.53 9.99 44.82
N ALA A 29 32.27 9.55 44.80
CA ALA A 29 31.74 8.72 43.73
C ALA A 29 31.92 9.48 42.41
N VAL A 30 32.91 9.07 41.61
CA VAL A 30 33.27 9.71 40.34
C VAL A 30 32.20 9.42 39.30
N SER A 31 31.11 10.18 39.38
CA SER A 31 30.12 10.30 38.32
C SER A 31 30.76 10.98 37.12
N LYS A 32 31.46 10.17 36.30
CA LYS A 32 31.76 10.52 34.91
C LYS A 32 30.48 10.43 34.09
N THR A 33 29.55 11.36 34.36
CA THR A 33 28.69 11.87 33.28
C THR A 33 29.62 12.38 32.19
N ALA A 34 29.81 11.58 31.15
CA ALA A 34 30.56 12.00 29.98
C ALA A 34 29.95 13.31 29.47
N PRO A 35 30.74 14.38 29.23
CA PRO A 35 30.19 15.60 28.66
C PRO A 35 29.52 15.21 27.34
N THR A 36 28.32 15.73 27.11
CA THR A 36 27.58 15.46 25.87
C THR A 36 28.50 15.76 24.70
N ALA A 37 28.82 14.72 23.92
CA ALA A 37 29.76 14.83 22.81
C ALA A 37 29.18 15.81 21.80
N SER A 38 29.61 17.08 21.88
CA SER A 38 29.14 18.11 20.96
C SER A 38 29.68 17.74 19.59
N VAL A 39 28.82 17.13 18.77
CA VAL A 39 29.14 16.74 17.40
C VAL A 39 29.24 18.02 16.57
N ARG A 40 30.37 18.72 16.73
CA ARG A 40 30.86 19.67 15.74
C ARG A 40 31.08 18.87 14.47
N MET A 41 30.08 18.91 13.60
CA MET A 41 30.18 18.48 12.21
C MET A 41 31.29 19.31 11.56
N VAL A 42 32.52 18.79 11.58
CA VAL A 42 33.66 19.39 10.87
C VAL A 42 33.42 19.14 9.38
N VAL A 43 32.58 20.00 8.79
CA VAL A 43 32.44 20.10 7.35
C VAL A 43 33.78 20.56 6.81
N ASP A 44 34.44 19.64 6.10
CA ASP A 44 35.71 19.83 5.42
C ASP A 44 35.75 21.20 4.70
N PRO A 45 36.80 22.02 4.89
CA PRO A 45 36.96 23.29 4.19
C PRO A 45 36.80 23.19 2.66
N PHE A 46 37.14 22.05 2.06
CA PHE A 46 36.97 21.80 0.63
C PHE A 46 35.48 21.67 0.24
N GLN A 47 34.66 21.03 1.08
CA GLN A 47 33.21 20.91 0.84
C GLN A 47 32.49 22.28 0.89
N ARG A 48 32.99 23.25 1.66
CA ARG A 48 32.40 24.60 1.73
C ARG A 48 32.39 25.32 0.37
N LYS A 49 33.39 25.08 -0.50
CA LYS A 49 33.47 25.73 -1.83
C LYS A 49 32.45 25.21 -2.84
N PHE A 50 31.84 24.05 -2.60
CA PHE A 50 30.88 23.41 -3.53
C PHE A 50 29.45 23.33 -2.99
N GLN A 51 29.16 23.95 -1.84
CA GLN A 51 27.80 24.07 -1.33
C GLN A 51 27.04 25.15 -2.09
N SER A 52 26.25 24.72 -3.09
CA SER A 52 25.28 25.58 -3.75
C SER A 52 24.30 26.19 -2.73
N ILE A 53 23.93 27.45 -2.96
CA ILE A 53 23.13 28.29 -2.05
C ILE A 53 21.74 27.65 -1.86
N GLY A 54 21.59 26.79 -0.83
CA GLY A 54 20.53 25.78 -0.88
C GLY A 54 20.28 24.91 0.35
N LYS A 55 20.68 25.35 1.57
CA LYS A 55 20.07 25.07 2.92
C LYS A 55 21.09 24.97 4.08
N ILE A 56 21.62 26.12 4.54
CA ILE A 56 21.60 26.51 5.97
C ILE A 56 21.24 28.00 5.99
N GLY A 57 20.43 28.43 6.96
CA GLY A 57 19.77 29.74 6.93
C GLY A 57 18.40 29.67 6.25
N ILE A 58 17.42 30.41 6.79
CA ILE A 58 16.04 30.46 6.27
C ILE A 58 15.73 31.92 5.97
N ASP A 59 15.41 32.22 4.72
CA ASP A 59 14.86 33.50 4.31
C ASP A 59 13.32 33.45 4.39
N TYR A 60 12.72 34.46 5.02
CA TYR A 60 11.27 34.56 5.27
C TYR A 60 10.59 35.67 4.46
N SER A 61 11.30 36.32 3.52
CA SER A 61 10.85 37.51 2.76
C SER A 61 9.68 37.31 1.77
N ARG A 62 8.96 36.17 1.79
CA ARG A 62 7.79 35.92 0.93
C ARG A 62 6.63 35.24 1.68
N PRO A 63 5.37 35.68 1.48
CA PRO A 63 4.21 35.15 2.20
C PRO A 63 3.90 33.70 1.79
N LYS A 64 3.71 32.84 2.79
CA LYS A 64 3.51 31.38 2.62
C LYS A 64 2.12 31.05 2.06
N LYS A 65 1.95 30.99 0.73
CA LYS A 65 0.90 30.14 0.15
C LYS A 65 1.31 28.67 0.32
N LEU A 66 0.51 27.92 1.08
CA LEU A 66 0.65 26.49 1.38
C LEU A 66 2.02 26.09 1.99
N ALA A 67 2.09 26.10 3.32
CA ALA A 67 3.22 25.55 4.05
C ALA A 67 3.36 24.04 3.77
N THR A 68 4.37 23.65 3.00
CA THR A 68 4.68 22.24 2.72
C THR A 68 5.11 21.55 4.00
N TYR A 69 4.39 20.49 4.37
CA TYR A 69 4.58 19.75 5.62
C TYR A 69 5.95 19.05 5.64
N LYS A 70 6.93 19.69 6.28
CA LYS A 70 8.31 19.21 6.39
C LYS A 70 8.38 18.05 7.39
N ARG A 71 8.04 16.83 6.95
CA ARG A 71 8.19 15.61 7.75
C ARG A 71 9.65 15.40 8.15
N VAL A 72 9.85 14.78 9.31
CA VAL A 72 11.15 14.45 9.90
C VAL A 72 11.20 12.94 10.08
N GLY A 73 12.23 12.28 9.55
CA GLY A 73 12.44 10.84 9.69
C GLY A 73 12.93 10.16 8.41
N TYR A 74 13.75 9.12 8.58
CA TYR A 74 14.29 8.27 7.51
C TYR A 74 13.17 7.42 6.85
N SER A 75 13.30 6.83 5.65
CA SER A 75 14.49 6.45 4.88
C SER A 75 14.20 6.32 3.35
N VAL A 76 15.12 5.72 2.59
CA VAL A 76 14.98 5.37 1.16
C VAL A 76 13.94 4.28 0.89
N GLY A 77 13.18 4.42 -0.21
CA GLY A 77 12.33 3.36 -0.75
C GLY A 77 11.63 3.74 -2.07
N LEU A 78 11.53 2.79 -3.00
CA LEU A 78 10.62 2.87 -4.16
C LEU A 78 9.19 2.61 -3.66
N ASP A 79 8.21 3.39 -4.16
CA ASP A 79 6.79 3.17 -3.86
C ASP A 79 6.29 1.89 -4.55
N PHE A 80 5.37 1.16 -3.91
CA PHE A 80 4.86 -0.11 -4.40
C PHE A 80 3.32 -0.09 -4.53
N PRO A 81 2.74 -0.37 -5.71
CA PRO A 81 1.31 -0.15 -5.97
C PRO A 81 0.51 -1.46 -5.96
N ASN A 82 -0.17 -1.76 -4.86
CA ASN A 82 -0.86 -3.04 -4.66
C ASN A 82 -2.20 -3.18 -5.40
N ALA A 83 -2.59 -2.23 -6.24
CA ALA A 83 -3.85 -2.24 -6.99
C ALA A 83 -3.74 -1.45 -8.31
N VAL A 84 -4.65 -1.74 -9.25
CA VAL A 84 -4.75 -1.06 -10.55
C VAL A 84 -4.93 0.47 -10.43
N SER A 85 -5.71 0.94 -9.45
CA SER A 85 -6.03 2.36 -9.25
C SER A 85 -4.86 3.23 -8.76
N MET A 86 -3.73 2.62 -8.42
CA MET A 86 -2.50 3.26 -7.95
C MET A 86 -1.67 3.95 -9.06
N ALA A 87 -1.89 3.58 -10.32
CA ALA A 87 -0.99 3.88 -11.42
C ALA A 87 -0.96 5.38 -11.81
N GLY A 88 -0.07 6.15 -11.16
CA GLY A 88 0.19 7.55 -11.51
C GLY A 88 0.24 8.54 -10.35
N HIS A 89 0.13 8.06 -9.11
CA HIS A 89 0.36 8.86 -7.91
C HIS A 89 1.35 8.09 -7.03
N TYR A 90 2.60 8.57 -6.89
CA TYR A 90 3.34 8.87 -5.65
C TYR A 90 4.75 9.36 -6.00
N SER A 91 5.28 10.25 -5.14
CA SER A 91 6.70 10.61 -5.06
C SER A 91 6.90 11.55 -3.86
N LEU A 92 7.20 11.00 -2.69
CA LEU A 92 7.50 11.78 -1.48
C LEU A 92 8.82 11.31 -0.85
N THR A 93 9.93 11.79 -1.40
CA THR A 93 11.25 11.66 -0.75
C THR A 93 11.36 12.65 0.40
N ASP A 94 11.96 12.23 1.52
CA ASP A 94 13.27 12.78 1.89
C ASP A 94 13.88 12.03 3.09
N CYS A 95 14.86 11.17 2.81
CA CYS A 95 16.07 11.04 3.61
C CYS A 95 17.16 10.42 2.73
N THR A 96 18.23 11.18 2.51
CA THR A 96 19.11 11.15 1.31
C THR A 96 18.33 11.36 0.01
N ARG A 97 18.74 12.38 -0.77
CA ARG A 97 18.02 12.77 -1.99
C ARG A 97 18.29 11.75 -3.09
N ALA A 98 17.24 11.14 -3.63
CA ALA A 98 17.33 10.38 -4.87
C ALA A 98 17.97 11.26 -5.97
N GLY A 99 19.10 10.81 -6.52
CA GLY A 99 19.80 11.50 -7.61
C GLY A 99 18.94 11.63 -8.87
N GLY A 100 19.33 12.51 -9.81
CA GLY A 100 18.55 12.78 -11.02
C GLY A 100 18.14 11.51 -11.77
N ALA A 101 19.09 10.60 -11.99
CA ALA A 101 18.85 9.29 -12.61
C ALA A 101 17.78 8.45 -11.88
N ALA A 102 17.82 8.37 -10.56
CA ALA A 102 16.83 7.62 -9.79
C ALA A 102 15.41 8.23 -9.90
N LYS A 103 15.30 9.56 -9.98
CA LYS A 103 14.01 10.23 -10.23
C LYS A 103 13.49 9.99 -11.65
N ILE A 104 14.38 9.96 -12.64
CA ILE A 104 14.05 9.60 -14.02
C ILE A 104 13.53 8.16 -14.10
N LEU A 105 14.24 7.20 -13.47
CA LEU A 105 13.82 5.79 -13.42
C LEU A 105 12.45 5.60 -12.74
N MET A 106 12.18 6.31 -11.64
CA MET A 106 10.87 6.29 -10.99
C MET A 106 9.75 6.82 -11.90
N LYS A 107 9.99 7.90 -12.66
CA LYS A 107 8.99 8.45 -13.59
C LYS A 107 8.82 7.61 -14.85
N TYR A 108 9.87 6.91 -15.27
CA TYR A 108 9.81 5.92 -16.35
C TYR A 108 8.98 4.70 -15.94
N ASP A 109 9.21 4.14 -14.75
CA ASP A 109 8.39 3.04 -14.20
C ASP A 109 6.92 3.47 -14.02
N GLU A 110 6.65 4.69 -13.54
CA GLU A 110 5.28 5.25 -13.47
C GLU A 110 4.60 5.34 -14.85
N TYR A 111 5.37 5.60 -15.92
CA TYR A 111 4.86 5.61 -17.29
C TYR A 111 4.61 4.19 -17.82
N CYS A 112 5.55 3.27 -17.64
CA CYS A 112 5.41 1.87 -18.01
C CYS A 112 4.22 1.19 -17.31
N ALA A 113 4.03 1.45 -16.02
CA ALA A 113 2.88 0.95 -15.23
C ALA A 113 1.53 1.44 -15.78
N LYS A 114 1.44 2.71 -16.22
CA LYS A 114 0.24 3.24 -16.90
C LYS A 114 0.02 2.58 -18.26
N GLY A 115 1.08 2.34 -19.02
CA GLY A 115 1.02 1.63 -20.30
C GLY A 115 0.49 0.20 -20.14
N MET A 116 1.04 -0.57 -19.20
CA MET A 116 0.56 -1.91 -18.85
C MET A 116 -0.92 -1.90 -18.45
N LEU A 117 -1.33 -0.94 -17.61
CA LEU A 117 -2.73 -0.78 -17.23
C LEU A 117 -3.65 -0.47 -18.43
N GLN A 118 -3.22 0.39 -19.35
CA GLN A 118 -4.00 0.70 -20.56
C GLN A 118 -4.15 -0.52 -21.47
N VAL A 119 -3.13 -1.35 -21.60
CA VAL A 119 -3.21 -2.64 -22.32
C VAL A 119 -4.24 -3.57 -21.67
N TYR A 120 -4.21 -3.74 -20.34
CA TYR A 120 -5.18 -4.58 -19.65
C TYR A 120 -6.61 -4.03 -19.72
N LYS A 121 -6.82 -2.71 -19.56
CA LYS A 121 -8.14 -2.08 -19.76
C LYS A 121 -8.66 -2.27 -21.20
N ARG A 122 -7.79 -2.19 -22.22
CA ARG A 122 -8.15 -2.49 -23.61
C ARG A 122 -8.54 -3.96 -23.80
N SER A 123 -7.86 -4.90 -23.14
CA SER A 123 -8.21 -6.32 -23.22
C SER A 123 -9.58 -6.65 -22.60
N ALA A 124 -10.02 -5.87 -21.60
CA ALA A 124 -11.34 -6.03 -20.97
C ALA A 124 -12.51 -5.45 -21.77
N VAL A 125 -12.25 -4.65 -22.82
CA VAL A 125 -13.26 -4.00 -23.69
C VAL A 125 -12.78 -4.06 -25.14
N SER A 126 -12.92 -5.23 -25.77
CA SER A 126 -12.46 -5.47 -27.15
C SER A 126 -13.30 -4.78 -28.23
N THR A 127 -14.58 -4.55 -27.98
CA THR A 127 -15.56 -4.01 -28.94
C THR A 127 -15.83 -2.51 -28.81
N GLY A 128 -15.16 -1.82 -27.86
CA GLY A 128 -15.40 -0.41 -27.54
C GLY A 128 -16.62 -0.13 -26.65
N VAL A 129 -17.53 -1.09 -26.45
CA VAL A 129 -18.66 -0.97 -25.53
C VAL A 129 -18.25 -1.43 -24.13
N TYR A 130 -18.28 -0.52 -23.15
CA TYR A 130 -17.93 -0.83 -21.76
C TYR A 130 -18.82 -1.93 -21.17
N THR A 131 -18.19 -2.97 -20.62
CA THR A 131 -18.88 -4.07 -19.94
C THR A 131 -19.31 -3.66 -18.53
N THR A 132 -20.26 -4.39 -17.93
CA THR A 132 -20.71 -4.18 -16.53
C THR A 132 -19.60 -4.36 -15.50
N LYS A 133 -18.52 -5.06 -15.85
CA LYS A 133 -17.26 -5.18 -15.08
C LYS A 133 -16.51 -3.84 -14.97
N CYS A 134 -16.65 -2.95 -15.96
CA CYS A 134 -15.99 -1.64 -16.03
C CYS A 134 -16.78 -0.49 -15.36
N THR A 135 -18.02 -0.72 -14.90
CA THR A 135 -18.83 0.32 -14.27
C THR A 135 -18.25 0.72 -12.90
N GLU A 136 -17.93 2.00 -12.70
CA GLU A 136 -17.30 2.49 -11.46
C GLU A 136 -18.29 2.63 -10.30
N ALA A 137 -19.53 3.06 -10.57
CA ALA A 137 -20.60 3.20 -9.58
C ALA A 137 -22.00 3.07 -10.22
N THR A 138 -23.03 2.80 -9.41
CA THR A 138 -24.43 2.66 -9.83
C THR A 138 -25.30 3.88 -9.53
N GLN A 139 -24.82 4.82 -8.72
CA GLN A 139 -25.54 6.04 -8.32
C GLN A 139 -24.77 7.31 -8.72
N PRO A 140 -25.46 8.43 -8.98
CA PRO A 140 -24.81 9.73 -9.16
C PRO A 140 -23.91 10.10 -7.97
N GLY A 141 -22.85 10.88 -8.22
CA GLY A 141 -21.88 11.27 -7.19
C GLY A 141 -20.87 10.17 -6.84
N VAL A 142 -21.32 8.95 -6.59
CA VAL A 142 -20.50 7.85 -6.00
C VAL A 142 -19.21 7.52 -6.76
N ALA A 143 -19.14 7.73 -8.08
CA ALA A 143 -17.89 7.58 -8.84
C ALA A 143 -16.78 8.58 -8.42
N TYR A 144 -17.16 9.78 -7.98
CA TYR A 144 -16.22 10.74 -7.37
C TYR A 144 -15.71 10.25 -6.01
N ASP A 145 -16.59 9.67 -5.18
CA ASP A 145 -16.22 9.14 -3.87
C ASP A 145 -15.32 7.91 -4.00
N VAL A 146 -15.58 7.04 -4.98
CA VAL A 146 -14.69 5.95 -5.40
C VAL A 146 -13.30 6.49 -5.78
N ARG A 147 -13.22 7.62 -6.47
CA ARG A 147 -11.95 8.28 -6.83
C ARG A 147 -11.23 8.86 -5.60
N VAL A 148 -11.96 9.45 -4.66
CA VAL A 148 -11.40 9.97 -3.39
C VAL A 148 -10.90 8.83 -2.50
N PHE A 149 -11.70 7.77 -2.34
CA PHE A 149 -11.31 6.57 -1.59
C PHE A 149 -10.06 5.93 -2.20
N ASN A 150 -10.04 5.68 -3.52
CA ASN A 150 -8.88 5.12 -4.21
C ASN A 150 -7.61 5.95 -3.98
N ARG A 151 -7.67 7.28 -4.14
CA ARG A 151 -6.53 8.18 -3.88
C ARG A 151 -6.04 8.13 -2.43
N THR A 152 -6.91 7.84 -1.48
CA THR A 152 -6.58 7.84 -0.05
C THR A 152 -6.02 6.48 0.40
N ALA A 153 -6.61 5.36 -0.02
CA ALA A 153 -5.99 4.04 0.17
C ALA A 153 -4.64 3.95 -0.55
N ALA A 154 -4.51 4.58 -1.71
CA ALA A 154 -3.23 4.70 -2.40
C ALA A 154 -2.18 5.45 -1.55
N PHE A 155 -2.57 6.55 -0.89
CA PHE A 155 -1.70 7.29 0.03
C PHE A 155 -1.34 6.45 1.27
N ARG A 156 -2.19 5.50 1.66
CA ARG A 156 -1.93 4.54 2.75
C ARG A 156 -0.94 3.44 2.33
N GLN A 157 -0.96 2.95 1.09
CA GLN A 157 0.10 2.06 0.58
C GLN A 157 1.48 2.74 0.68
N ALA A 158 1.58 4.02 0.31
CA ALA A 158 2.82 4.79 0.46
C ALA A 158 3.27 4.97 1.92
N GLN A 159 2.34 4.92 2.89
CA GLN A 159 2.63 4.98 4.33
C GLN A 159 3.04 3.65 4.96
N LYS A 160 3.00 2.53 4.23
CA LYS A 160 3.48 1.23 4.75
C LYS A 160 4.94 1.30 5.20
N PRO A 161 5.33 0.59 6.26
CA PRO A 161 6.72 0.53 6.70
C PRO A 161 7.61 -0.18 5.66
N VAL A 162 8.89 0.19 5.61
CA VAL A 162 9.80 -0.18 4.52
C VAL A 162 10.00 -1.70 4.40
N ASN A 163 10.00 -2.43 5.51
CA ASN A 163 10.08 -3.89 5.51
C ASN A 163 8.87 -4.55 4.80
N VAL A 164 7.65 -4.05 5.03
CA VAL A 164 6.43 -4.54 4.36
C VAL A 164 6.48 -4.20 2.88
N ARG A 165 6.85 -2.96 2.52
CA ARG A 165 7.00 -2.52 1.12
C ARG A 165 7.99 -3.39 0.34
N LEU A 166 9.15 -3.71 0.94
CA LEU A 166 10.14 -4.60 0.34
C LEU A 166 9.64 -6.04 0.25
N GLY A 167 8.98 -6.56 1.28
CA GLY A 167 8.39 -7.90 1.26
C GLY A 167 7.34 -8.06 0.14
N GLU A 168 6.45 -7.08 0.00
CA GLU A 168 5.46 -7.03 -1.08
C GLU A 168 6.13 -6.89 -2.46
N GLN A 169 7.22 -6.10 -2.58
CA GLN A 169 8.02 -5.99 -3.81
C GLN A 169 8.65 -7.32 -4.24
N TYR A 170 9.25 -8.08 -3.33
CA TYR A 170 9.87 -9.37 -3.66
C TYR A 170 8.83 -10.46 -3.95
N ALA A 171 7.72 -10.50 -3.19
CA ALA A 171 6.61 -11.42 -3.42
C ALA A 171 5.97 -11.19 -4.79
N ALA A 172 5.71 -9.93 -5.14
CA ALA A 172 5.21 -9.55 -6.47
C ALA A 172 6.21 -9.91 -7.56
N ARG A 173 7.51 -9.61 -7.40
CA ARG A 173 8.54 -10.00 -8.40
C ARG A 173 8.56 -11.50 -8.65
N LYS A 174 8.43 -12.36 -7.62
CA LYS A 174 8.31 -13.81 -7.81
C LYS A 174 7.12 -14.16 -8.72
N ALA A 175 5.93 -13.65 -8.39
CA ALA A 175 4.72 -13.92 -9.17
C ALA A 175 4.81 -13.37 -10.62
N CYS A 176 5.39 -12.18 -10.81
CA CYS A 176 5.64 -11.60 -12.12
C CYS A 176 6.53 -12.51 -13.00
N VAL A 177 7.60 -13.07 -12.46
CA VAL A 177 8.50 -14.01 -13.18
C VAL A 177 7.76 -15.30 -13.54
N THR A 178 7.04 -15.92 -12.60
CA THR A 178 6.22 -17.12 -12.88
C THR A 178 5.19 -16.88 -14.00
N LEU A 179 4.61 -15.68 -14.04
CA LEU A 179 3.61 -15.26 -15.03
C LEU A 179 4.19 -14.66 -16.33
N ALA A 180 5.51 -14.55 -16.46
CA ALA A 180 6.24 -14.19 -17.68
C ALA A 180 6.53 -15.41 -18.58
N HIS A 181 6.35 -16.63 -18.07
CA HIS A 181 6.47 -17.89 -18.82
C HIS A 181 7.78 -18.00 -19.63
N ASN A 182 8.92 -17.76 -18.97
CA ASN A 182 10.29 -17.77 -19.51
C ASN A 182 10.60 -16.64 -20.52
N CYS A 183 9.77 -15.60 -20.60
CA CYS A 183 10.07 -14.39 -21.37
C CYS A 183 11.14 -13.54 -20.66
N SER A 184 12.42 -13.84 -20.94
CA SER A 184 13.59 -13.18 -20.33
C SER A 184 13.57 -11.65 -20.40
N ARG A 185 12.93 -11.06 -21.43
CA ARG A 185 12.72 -9.62 -21.56
C ARG A 185 11.74 -9.07 -20.51
N GLU A 186 10.62 -9.77 -20.28
CA GLU A 186 9.64 -9.40 -19.26
C GLU A 186 10.20 -9.61 -17.85
N GLU A 187 10.93 -10.70 -17.61
CA GLU A 187 11.62 -10.95 -16.35
C GLU A 187 12.64 -9.86 -16.02
N ALA A 188 13.44 -9.43 -17.00
CA ALA A 188 14.35 -8.30 -16.86
C ALA A 188 13.61 -6.97 -16.59
N GLN A 189 12.43 -6.78 -17.17
CA GLN A 189 11.57 -5.62 -16.89
C GLN A 189 11.03 -5.66 -15.45
N PHE A 190 10.44 -6.77 -15.01
CA PHE A 190 9.92 -6.95 -13.64
C PHE A 190 11.00 -6.97 -12.56
N LYS A 191 12.24 -7.33 -12.92
CA LYS A 191 13.40 -7.15 -12.03
C LYS A 191 13.66 -5.67 -11.73
N ASN A 192 13.58 -4.82 -12.75
CA ASN A 192 14.01 -3.41 -12.67
C ASN A 192 12.87 -2.41 -12.38
N MET A 193 11.62 -2.77 -12.65
CA MET A 193 10.45 -1.86 -12.65
C MET A 193 9.38 -2.33 -11.64
N PRO A 194 9.50 -1.96 -10.35
CA PRO A 194 8.59 -2.42 -9.30
C PRO A 194 7.13 -1.98 -9.47
N MET A 195 6.87 -0.72 -9.85
CA MET A 195 5.50 -0.25 -10.05
C MET A 195 4.85 -1.03 -11.21
N SER A 196 5.58 -1.19 -12.31
CA SER A 196 5.16 -1.95 -13.48
C SER A 196 4.79 -3.40 -13.14
N CYS A 197 5.65 -4.15 -12.44
CA CYS A 197 5.36 -5.52 -12.02
C CYS A 197 4.08 -5.63 -11.17
N ALA A 198 3.88 -4.76 -10.18
CA ALA A 198 2.65 -4.81 -9.37
C ALA A 198 1.39 -4.45 -10.18
N THR A 199 1.47 -3.45 -11.08
CA THR A 199 0.36 -3.15 -12.01
C THR A 199 0.13 -4.24 -13.05
N PHE A 200 1.15 -5.03 -13.41
CA PHE A 200 1.01 -6.21 -14.25
C PHE A 200 0.25 -7.33 -13.52
N LEU A 201 0.56 -7.62 -12.25
CA LEU A 201 -0.18 -8.62 -11.46
C LEU A 201 -1.65 -8.25 -11.31
N ALA A 202 -1.92 -7.07 -10.75
CA ALA A 202 -3.27 -6.59 -10.53
C ALA A 202 -4.02 -6.44 -11.87
N GLY A 203 -3.35 -5.94 -12.92
CA GLY A 203 -3.93 -5.80 -14.26
C GLY A 203 -4.23 -7.13 -14.96
N LYS A 204 -3.36 -8.14 -14.82
CA LYS A 204 -3.54 -9.48 -15.41
C LYS A 204 -4.69 -10.23 -14.72
N MET A 205 -4.76 -10.20 -13.39
CA MET A 205 -5.86 -10.80 -12.63
C MET A 205 -7.19 -10.08 -12.89
N GLU A 206 -7.21 -8.74 -12.86
CA GLU A 206 -8.41 -7.96 -13.19
C GLU A 206 -8.87 -8.15 -14.63
N ALA A 207 -7.97 -8.22 -15.62
CA ALA A 207 -8.35 -8.50 -17.00
C ALA A 207 -8.96 -9.90 -17.14
N MET A 208 -8.24 -10.94 -16.70
CA MET A 208 -8.66 -12.34 -16.79
C MET A 208 -9.89 -12.66 -15.91
N GLY A 209 -10.20 -11.83 -14.91
CA GLY A 209 -11.31 -12.05 -13.98
C GLY A 209 -11.02 -13.08 -12.89
N THR A 210 -9.75 -13.30 -12.55
CA THR A 210 -9.33 -14.27 -11.53
C THR A 210 -9.36 -13.73 -10.11
N CYS A 211 -9.83 -12.50 -9.93
CA CYS A 211 -10.05 -11.87 -8.63
C CYS A 211 -11.23 -12.55 -7.91
N TYR A 212 -11.17 -12.66 -6.58
CA TYR A 212 -12.31 -13.11 -5.74
C TYR A 212 -13.65 -12.43 -6.13
N ARG A 213 -13.62 -11.11 -6.42
CA ARG A 213 -14.82 -10.31 -6.71
C ARG A 213 -15.53 -10.65 -8.04
N THR A 214 -14.90 -11.44 -8.91
CA THR A 214 -15.41 -11.77 -10.26
C THR A 214 -15.81 -13.24 -10.43
N VAL A 215 -15.28 -14.16 -9.64
CA VAL A 215 -15.71 -15.57 -9.64
C VAL A 215 -16.66 -15.81 -8.49
N ARG A 216 -17.86 -16.32 -8.80
CA ARG A 216 -18.87 -16.66 -7.79
C ARG A 216 -18.86 -18.17 -7.50
N PRO A 217 -19.03 -18.60 -6.23
CA PRO A 217 -19.21 -20.00 -5.91
C PRO A 217 -20.52 -20.53 -6.49
N SER A 218 -20.47 -21.77 -6.96
CA SER A 218 -21.59 -22.54 -7.52
C SER A 218 -22.43 -23.26 -6.45
N SER A 219 -21.82 -23.55 -5.30
CA SER A 219 -22.41 -24.36 -4.23
C SER A 219 -22.09 -23.79 -2.84
N LYS A 220 -22.89 -24.18 -1.83
CA LYS A 220 -22.65 -23.79 -0.42
C LYS A 220 -21.32 -24.34 0.13
N ALA A 221 -20.84 -25.47 -0.38
CA ALA A 221 -19.55 -26.03 -0.01
C ALA A 221 -18.40 -25.18 -0.58
N GLU A 222 -18.48 -24.81 -1.85
CA GLU A 222 -17.50 -23.94 -2.51
C GLU A 222 -17.46 -22.54 -1.86
N ASP A 223 -18.61 -21.98 -1.50
CA ASP A 223 -18.73 -20.70 -0.78
C ASP A 223 -18.03 -20.76 0.60
N TYR A 224 -18.29 -21.82 1.37
CA TYR A 224 -17.62 -22.06 2.66
C TYR A 224 -16.10 -22.20 2.51
N MET A 225 -15.62 -22.93 1.50
CA MET A 225 -14.18 -23.13 1.26
C MET A 225 -13.49 -21.86 0.75
N ALA A 226 -14.13 -21.09 -0.13
CA ALA A 226 -13.62 -19.79 -0.58
C ALA A 226 -13.56 -18.79 0.58
N GLY A 227 -14.57 -18.82 1.47
CA GLY A 227 -14.59 -18.06 2.72
C GLY A 227 -13.45 -18.46 3.67
N SER A 228 -13.21 -19.76 3.88
CA SER A 228 -12.16 -20.23 4.78
C SER A 228 -10.74 -19.90 4.28
N VAL A 229 -10.50 -20.01 2.97
CA VAL A 229 -9.24 -19.55 2.34
C VAL A 229 -9.04 -18.05 2.53
N ARG A 230 -10.08 -17.22 2.32
CA ARG A 230 -9.99 -15.77 2.58
C ARG A 230 -9.62 -15.47 4.04
N MET A 231 -10.19 -16.20 5.00
CA MET A 231 -9.84 -16.04 6.41
C MET A 231 -8.36 -16.36 6.69
N GLN A 232 -7.79 -17.41 6.06
CA GLN A 232 -6.35 -17.70 6.15
C GLN A 232 -5.49 -16.58 5.52
N VAL A 233 -5.91 -16.04 4.37
CA VAL A 233 -5.22 -14.90 3.70
C VAL A 233 -5.26 -13.63 4.57
N TYR A 234 -6.37 -13.35 5.25
CA TYR A 234 -6.47 -12.23 6.21
C TYR A 234 -5.64 -12.46 7.47
N GLN A 235 -5.64 -13.67 8.05
CA GLN A 235 -4.78 -14.04 9.17
C GLN A 235 -3.29 -13.84 8.83
N LYS A 236 -2.86 -14.25 7.63
CA LYS A 236 -1.50 -14.04 7.10
C LYS A 236 -1.14 -12.56 6.92
N GLY A 237 -2.14 -11.67 6.74
CA GLY A 237 -1.95 -10.22 6.76
C GLY A 237 -1.81 -9.63 8.16
N ASN A 238 -2.51 -10.21 9.14
CA ASN A 238 -2.80 -9.59 10.44
C ASN A 238 -2.19 -10.38 11.62
N ALA A 239 -0.97 -10.90 11.44
CA ALA A 239 -0.34 -11.88 12.34
C ALA A 239 -0.16 -11.46 13.82
N SER A 240 -0.27 -10.16 14.14
CA SER A 240 -0.18 -9.62 15.50
C SER A 240 -1.53 -9.22 16.12
N GLY A 241 -2.65 -9.48 15.44
CA GLY A 241 -3.99 -9.00 15.84
C GLY A 241 -4.23 -7.50 15.62
N VAL A 242 -3.18 -6.71 15.33
CA VAL A 242 -3.29 -5.29 14.97
C VAL A 242 -3.45 -5.15 13.46
N TYR A 243 -4.50 -4.46 13.01
CA TYR A 243 -4.75 -4.22 11.59
C TYR A 243 -3.64 -3.36 10.94
N PRO A 244 -3.03 -3.81 9.82
CA PRO A 244 -1.92 -3.11 9.19
C PRO A 244 -2.39 -1.97 8.26
N VAL A 245 -1.62 -0.88 8.25
CA VAL A 245 -1.81 0.28 7.36
C VAL A 245 -1.79 -0.17 5.89
N GLY A 246 -2.79 0.25 5.13
CA GLY A 246 -2.98 -0.16 3.73
C GLY A 246 -3.25 -1.65 3.53
N GLY A 247 -3.72 -2.37 4.55
CA GLY A 247 -4.15 -3.78 4.47
C GLY A 247 -5.65 -3.97 4.68
N CYS A 248 -6.18 -3.51 5.81
CA CYS A 248 -7.59 -3.64 6.20
C CYS A 248 -8.16 -2.26 6.57
N GLU A 249 -8.50 -1.46 5.57
CA GLU A 249 -8.98 -0.08 5.74
C GLU A 249 -10.25 0.14 4.94
N ASP A 250 -11.42 -0.09 5.52
CA ASP A 250 -12.71 0.06 4.83
C ASP A 250 -13.21 1.52 4.75
N GLY A 251 -12.49 2.46 5.36
CA GLY A 251 -12.85 3.88 5.32
C GLY A 251 -11.81 4.78 5.96
N HIS A 252 -11.94 6.08 5.70
CA HIS A 252 -11.09 7.14 6.25
C HIS A 252 -11.90 8.34 6.77
N ALA A 253 -13.13 8.52 6.30
CA ALA A 253 -14.15 9.42 6.84
C ALA A 253 -15.41 8.65 7.29
N LYS A 254 -16.34 9.35 7.96
CA LYS A 254 -17.64 8.78 8.35
C LYS A 254 -18.48 8.50 7.08
N GLY A 255 -19.03 7.29 6.98
CA GLY A 255 -19.87 6.86 5.85
C GLY A 255 -19.13 6.09 4.75
N ASP A 256 -17.80 6.22 4.63
CA ASP A 256 -16.99 5.53 3.62
C ASP A 256 -17.24 4.02 3.57
N ALA A 257 -17.30 3.37 4.74
CA ALA A 257 -17.45 1.92 4.86
C ALA A 257 -18.82 1.42 4.37
N ASP A 258 -19.90 2.14 4.67
CA ASP A 258 -21.24 1.81 4.17
C ASP A 258 -21.35 2.05 2.66
N LEU A 259 -20.77 3.14 2.15
CA LEU A 259 -20.70 3.40 0.72
C LEU A 259 -19.95 2.26 0.00
N ARG A 260 -18.83 1.82 0.56
CA ARG A 260 -18.02 0.71 0.05
C ARG A 260 -18.74 -0.65 0.14
N ARG A 261 -19.51 -0.89 1.20
CA ARG A 261 -20.42 -2.06 1.32
C ARG A 261 -21.44 -2.07 0.18
N VAL A 262 -22.06 -0.93 -0.15
CA VAL A 262 -22.98 -0.81 -1.28
C VAL A 262 -22.26 -1.05 -2.63
N ILE A 263 -21.07 -0.48 -2.82
CA ILE A 263 -20.27 -0.67 -4.04
C ILE A 263 -19.84 -2.15 -4.21
N ALA A 264 -19.44 -2.82 -3.12
CA ALA A 264 -19.04 -4.23 -3.12
C ALA A 264 -20.21 -5.14 -3.52
N LEU A 265 -21.36 -5.02 -2.85
CA LEU A 265 -22.59 -5.76 -3.18
C LEU A 265 -23.04 -5.49 -4.63
N ALA A 266 -22.96 -4.24 -5.08
CA ALA A 266 -23.25 -3.88 -6.48
C ALA A 266 -22.23 -4.46 -7.48
N SER A 267 -21.01 -4.82 -7.05
CA SER A 267 -20.01 -5.50 -7.88
C SER A 267 -20.23 -7.01 -7.94
N GLU A 268 -20.60 -7.65 -6.83
CA GLU A 268 -20.94 -9.08 -6.73
C GLU A 268 -22.24 -9.41 -7.49
N TYR A 269 -23.18 -8.45 -7.53
CA TYR A 269 -24.37 -8.51 -8.38
C TYR A 269 -23.99 -8.39 -9.87
N ARG A 270 -23.12 -7.43 -10.24
CA ARG A 270 -22.63 -7.29 -11.63
C ARG A 270 -21.74 -8.46 -12.10
N ALA A 271 -21.09 -9.18 -11.18
CA ALA A 271 -20.40 -10.43 -11.49
C ALA A 271 -21.39 -11.53 -11.96
N ALA A 272 -22.61 -11.57 -11.41
CA ALA A 272 -23.67 -12.46 -11.89
C ALA A 272 -24.29 -12.00 -13.24
N GLN A 273 -24.09 -10.75 -13.64
CA GLN A 273 -24.55 -10.19 -14.91
C GLN A 273 -23.54 -10.33 -16.06
N GLN A 274 -22.45 -11.09 -15.89
CA GLN A 274 -21.54 -11.42 -16.99
C GLN A 274 -22.17 -12.50 -17.89
N GLY A 275 -21.91 -12.44 -19.19
CA GLY A 275 -22.34 -13.49 -20.12
C GLY A 275 -21.69 -14.84 -19.77
N ALA A 276 -22.39 -15.95 -20.00
CA ALA A 276 -21.96 -17.28 -19.55
C ALA A 276 -20.52 -17.66 -19.95
N ALA A 277 -20.09 -17.31 -21.17
CA ALA A 277 -18.72 -17.54 -21.65
C ALA A 277 -17.64 -16.75 -20.88
N ALA A 278 -17.97 -15.58 -20.32
CA ALA A 278 -17.07 -14.81 -19.47
C ALA A 278 -17.02 -15.39 -18.04
N VAL A 279 -18.12 -15.95 -17.54
CA VAL A 279 -18.16 -16.65 -16.24
C VAL A 279 -17.32 -17.92 -16.28
N THR A 280 -17.54 -18.79 -17.28
CA THR A 280 -16.75 -20.02 -17.43
C THR A 280 -15.30 -19.74 -17.79
N GLY A 281 -15.03 -18.73 -18.62
CA GLY A 281 -13.68 -18.25 -18.91
C GLY A 281 -12.93 -17.81 -17.65
N ALA A 282 -13.59 -17.06 -16.75
CA ALA A 282 -13.01 -16.63 -15.48
C ALA A 282 -12.76 -17.81 -14.51
N GLN A 283 -13.63 -18.83 -14.50
CA GLN A 283 -13.42 -20.05 -13.71
C GLN A 283 -12.15 -20.79 -14.14
N TYR A 284 -12.04 -21.18 -15.41
CA TYR A 284 -10.83 -21.86 -15.93
C TYR A 284 -9.56 -21.01 -15.80
N ALA A 285 -9.67 -19.69 -15.98
CA ALA A 285 -8.56 -18.77 -15.77
C ALA A 285 -8.08 -18.75 -14.31
N SER A 286 -9.00 -18.88 -13.34
CA SER A 286 -8.69 -18.86 -11.91
C SER A 286 -8.01 -20.14 -11.46
N SER A 287 -8.53 -21.30 -11.84
CA SER A 287 -7.88 -22.61 -11.61
C SER A 287 -6.44 -22.60 -12.13
N LYS A 288 -6.25 -22.16 -13.39
CA LYS A 288 -4.92 -22.05 -14.00
C LYS A 288 -4.01 -21.07 -13.27
N MET A 289 -4.52 -19.91 -12.83
CA MET A 289 -3.75 -18.91 -12.08
C MET A 289 -3.29 -19.45 -10.73
N ALA A 290 -4.17 -20.15 -10.00
CA ALA A 290 -3.86 -20.70 -8.69
C ALA A 290 -2.86 -21.86 -8.75
N ILE A 291 -3.00 -22.78 -9.71
CA ILE A 291 -2.03 -23.85 -9.97
C ILE A 291 -0.65 -23.25 -10.26
N GLN A 292 -0.56 -22.23 -11.13
CA GLN A 292 0.70 -21.58 -11.49
C GLN A 292 1.37 -20.82 -10.33
N LEU A 293 0.60 -20.14 -9.47
CA LEU A 293 1.16 -19.28 -8.41
C LEU A 293 1.34 -19.98 -7.05
N TYR A 294 0.50 -20.96 -6.75
CA TYR A 294 0.35 -21.55 -5.42
C TYR A 294 0.49 -23.07 -5.40
N GLY A 295 -0.04 -23.78 -6.41
CA GLY A 295 -0.11 -25.25 -6.44
C GLY A 295 1.23 -25.95 -6.25
N HIS A 296 2.29 -25.53 -6.96
CA HIS A 296 3.68 -26.00 -6.79
C HIS A 296 3.81 -27.55 -6.70
N SER A 297 3.05 -28.30 -7.51
CA SER A 297 2.98 -29.77 -7.52
C SER A 297 2.31 -30.43 -6.30
N CYS A 298 1.50 -29.68 -5.54
CA CYS A 298 0.60 -30.21 -4.52
C CYS A 298 -0.67 -30.77 -5.17
N ASN A 299 -0.63 -32.03 -5.63
CA ASN A 299 -1.73 -32.70 -6.34
C ASN A 299 -3.12 -32.54 -5.67
N HIS A 300 -3.18 -32.42 -4.34
CA HIS A 300 -4.43 -32.22 -3.60
C HIS A 300 -4.99 -30.80 -3.80
N GLU A 301 -4.15 -29.77 -3.69
CA GLU A 301 -4.55 -28.38 -3.94
C GLU A 301 -4.83 -28.14 -5.44
N GLU A 302 -4.05 -28.75 -6.33
CA GLU A 302 -4.27 -28.64 -7.78
C GLU A 302 -5.60 -29.29 -8.21
N GLY A 303 -6.03 -30.38 -7.55
CA GLY A 303 -7.39 -30.91 -7.67
C GLY A 303 -8.45 -29.92 -7.17
N GLN A 304 -8.30 -29.41 -5.95
CA GLN A 304 -9.23 -28.42 -5.37
C GLN A 304 -9.36 -27.15 -6.22
N PHE A 305 -8.28 -26.67 -6.86
CA PHE A 305 -8.31 -25.51 -7.74
C PHE A 305 -9.07 -25.79 -9.05
N CYS A 306 -9.07 -27.02 -9.54
CA CYS A 306 -9.88 -27.45 -10.69
C CYS A 306 -11.37 -27.59 -10.33
N ASP A 307 -11.67 -28.29 -9.22
CA ASP A 307 -13.04 -28.60 -8.81
C ASP A 307 -13.79 -27.38 -8.25
N TYR A 308 -13.06 -26.44 -7.62
CA TYR A 308 -13.62 -25.29 -6.90
C TYR A 308 -12.98 -23.96 -7.36
N PRO A 309 -13.33 -23.45 -8.55
CA PRO A 309 -12.69 -22.26 -9.14
C PRO A 309 -12.85 -20.98 -8.29
N ALA A 310 -13.87 -20.85 -7.43
CA ALA A 310 -13.96 -19.73 -6.50
C ALA A 310 -12.95 -19.82 -5.35
N VAL A 311 -12.49 -21.03 -4.98
CA VAL A 311 -11.39 -21.25 -4.03
C VAL A 311 -10.06 -20.84 -4.66
N ALA A 312 -9.85 -21.18 -5.93
CA ALA A 312 -8.71 -20.70 -6.71
C ALA A 312 -8.67 -19.16 -6.85
N ALA A 313 -9.83 -18.53 -7.08
CA ALA A 313 -9.95 -17.06 -7.09
C ALA A 313 -9.79 -16.42 -5.70
N ALA A 314 -10.15 -17.12 -4.62
CA ALA A 314 -9.96 -16.67 -3.23
C ALA A 314 -8.49 -16.65 -2.79
N MET A 315 -7.64 -17.53 -3.34
CA MET A 315 -6.18 -17.46 -3.18
C MET A 315 -5.55 -16.24 -3.89
N CYS A 316 -6.15 -15.79 -5.00
CA CYS A 316 -5.64 -14.68 -5.80
C CYS A 316 -5.86 -13.34 -5.07
N ARG A 317 -4.78 -12.82 -4.47
CA ARG A 317 -4.78 -11.67 -3.53
C ARG A 317 -5.04 -10.27 -4.15
N TYR A 318 -5.42 -10.19 -5.43
CA TYR A 318 -5.55 -8.94 -6.19
C TYR A 318 -6.88 -8.90 -6.95
#